data_AF-A0A954J7I6-F1
#
_entry.id   AF-A0A954J7I6-F1
#
_cell.length_a   1.000
_cell.length_b   1.000
_cell.length_c   1.000
_cell.angle_alpha   90.00
_cell.angle_beta   90.00
_cell.angle_gamma   90.00
#
_symmetry.space_group_name_H-M   'P 1'
#
loop_
_entity.id
_entity.type
_entity.pdbx_description
1 polymer ?
#
loop_
_entity_poly.entity_id
_entity_poly.type
_entity_poly.pdbx_seq_one_letter_code
_entity_poly.pdbx_strand_id
1 'polypeptide(L)'
;MKVGILTGGGDCPGLNAVIRGVVQVISNAGGQCLGLQEGWRGAITGEHVVLTPEMTRPIIDQGGTILGSSRTNPFKNPAEIDQIVATFGNLGLDALVAIGGDDTLGVASKLYHEKNLPTIGCPKTIDNDLSATDQTFGFDTCINIVMEAVDRLRTTAESHRRILVVEVMGRHAGWIACYSAIATGADYFMVPERKVNIDEMLAVLQKRLDAGQKYGIVVVSEGAKLADDGSFVTKDQELDEFGHVKLGGIGDRVAKIIENRMGKETRSVTLGHLQRGGTPSAFDRVLGTRLGVHAGHLALKKDFGKMVALRGTKIVAVELKDAVDKMRELDDSFFEEAAEFLK
;
A
#
# COMPACT_ATOMS: atom_id res chain seq x y z
N MET A 1 23.08 -13.72 16.98
CA MET A 1 22.70 -12.65 16.05
C MET A 1 21.57 -11.83 16.67
N LYS A 2 21.62 -10.51 16.56
CA LYS A 2 20.58 -9.58 17.02
C LYS A 2 20.06 -8.76 15.83
N VAL A 3 18.76 -8.79 15.59
CA VAL A 3 18.13 -8.15 14.42
C VAL A 3 17.17 -7.05 14.88
N GLY A 4 17.35 -5.83 14.37
CA GLY A 4 16.39 -4.75 14.51
C GLY A 4 15.26 -4.92 13.49
N ILE A 5 14.02 -4.60 13.87
CA ILE A 5 12.85 -4.64 13.00
C ILE A 5 12.11 -3.31 13.15
N LEU A 6 11.76 -2.66 12.05
CA LEU A 6 10.93 -1.44 12.07
C LEU A 6 9.82 -1.50 11.02
N THR A 7 8.72 -0.80 11.29
CA THR A 7 7.63 -0.57 10.35
C THR A 7 7.49 0.92 10.08
N GLY A 8 7.60 1.33 8.82
CA GLY A 8 7.59 2.74 8.42
C GLY A 8 6.51 3.09 7.38
N GLY A 9 6.13 4.37 7.34
CA GLY A 9 5.09 4.88 6.43
C GLY A 9 3.66 4.61 6.91
N GLY A 10 2.67 4.78 6.03
CA GLY A 10 1.29 4.49 6.39
C GLY A 10 1.09 2.98 6.61
N ASP A 11 0.36 2.60 7.65
CA ASP A 11 0.12 1.20 7.99
C ASP A 11 -0.74 0.49 6.93
N CYS A 12 -0.68 -0.84 6.97
CA CYS A 12 -1.57 -1.72 6.21
C CYS A 12 -1.70 -3.08 6.92
N PRO A 13 -2.72 -3.87 6.58
CA PRO A 13 -2.86 -5.22 7.12
C PRO A 13 -1.71 -6.12 6.69
N GLY A 14 -1.23 -6.99 7.59
CA GLY A 14 -0.19 -7.99 7.30
C GLY A 14 1.21 -7.66 7.85
N LEU A 15 1.44 -6.45 8.36
CA LEU A 15 2.70 -6.04 9.01
C LEU A 15 3.11 -7.01 10.13
N ASN A 16 2.17 -7.34 11.01
CA ASN A 16 2.37 -8.24 12.14
C ASN A 16 2.77 -9.67 11.70
N ALA A 17 2.31 -10.14 10.54
CA ALA A 17 2.70 -11.44 9.99
C ALA A 17 4.18 -11.45 9.56
N VAL A 18 4.68 -10.36 8.98
CA VAL A 18 6.10 -10.20 8.64
C VAL A 18 6.96 -10.18 9.90
N ILE A 19 6.61 -9.35 10.89
CA ILE A 19 7.32 -9.26 12.18
C ILE A 19 7.43 -10.65 12.82
N ARG A 20 6.29 -11.36 12.92
CA ARG A 20 6.23 -12.73 13.45
C ARG A 20 7.15 -13.69 12.68
N GLY A 21 7.17 -13.61 11.35
CA GLY A 21 8.02 -14.46 10.50
C GLY A 21 9.51 -14.26 10.77
N VAL A 22 9.96 -13.01 10.85
CA VAL A 22 11.37 -12.68 11.14
C VAL A 22 11.74 -13.17 12.54
N VAL A 23 10.94 -12.85 13.55
CA VAL A 23 11.17 -13.23 14.95
C VAL A 23 11.29 -14.74 15.10
N GLN A 24 10.41 -15.50 14.44
CA GLN A 24 10.45 -16.96 14.50
C GLN A 24 11.75 -17.53 13.92
N VAL A 25 12.19 -17.04 12.76
CA VAL A 25 13.42 -17.53 12.11
C VAL A 25 14.67 -17.19 12.92
N ILE A 26 14.76 -15.96 13.41
CA ILE A 26 15.91 -15.52 14.22
C ILE A 26 15.95 -16.26 15.56
N SER A 27 14.80 -16.45 16.22
CA SER A 27 14.72 -17.19 17.48
C SER A 27 15.07 -18.67 17.31
N ASN A 28 14.63 -19.33 16.23
CA ASN A 28 15.02 -20.72 15.92
C ASN A 28 16.53 -20.89 15.76
N ALA A 29 17.24 -19.84 15.33
CA ALA A 29 18.70 -19.82 15.22
C ALA A 29 19.41 -19.37 16.52
N GLY A 30 18.68 -19.24 17.64
CA GLY A 30 19.22 -18.76 18.92
C GLY A 30 19.52 -17.27 18.97
N GLY A 31 18.98 -16.49 18.02
CA GLY A 31 19.12 -15.03 17.96
C GLY A 31 18.05 -14.28 18.73
N GLN A 32 18.15 -12.95 18.68
CA GLN A 32 17.21 -12.02 19.33
C GLN A 32 16.72 -10.97 18.34
N CYS A 33 15.47 -10.53 18.51
CA CYS A 33 14.89 -9.44 17.72
C CYS A 33 14.53 -8.25 18.61
N LEU A 34 14.86 -7.05 18.16
CA LEU A 34 14.43 -5.79 18.76
C LEU A 34 13.48 -5.08 17.79
N GLY A 35 12.27 -4.76 18.23
CA GLY A 35 11.33 -3.93 17.48
C GLY A 35 11.59 -2.46 17.79
N LEU A 36 12.05 -1.69 16.81
CA LEU A 36 12.23 -0.25 16.92
C LEU A 36 10.87 0.43 16.78
N GLN A 37 10.52 1.28 17.74
CA GLN A 37 9.17 1.86 17.81
C GLN A 37 9.00 3.00 16.81
N GLU A 38 7.84 3.06 16.16
CA GLU A 38 7.43 4.16 15.28
C GLU A 38 8.44 4.43 14.15
N GLY A 39 8.85 3.34 13.49
CA GLY A 39 9.64 3.37 12.26
C GLY A 39 11.05 3.91 12.44
N TRP A 40 11.46 4.82 11.56
CA TRP A 40 12.77 5.47 11.63
C TRP A 40 12.94 6.32 12.89
N ARG A 41 11.85 6.77 13.53
CA ARG A 41 11.95 7.52 14.78
C ARG A 41 12.61 6.70 15.88
N GLY A 42 12.18 5.46 16.10
CA GLY A 42 12.81 4.55 17.06
C GLY A 42 14.24 4.16 16.68
N ALA A 43 14.55 4.12 15.38
CA ALA A 43 15.93 3.92 14.93
C ALA A 43 16.84 5.11 15.29
N ILE A 44 16.30 6.33 15.28
CA ILE A 44 17.01 7.55 15.69
C ILE A 44 17.13 7.61 17.22
N THR A 45 16.02 7.46 17.94
CA THR A 45 15.96 7.65 19.40
C THR A 45 16.48 6.47 20.20
N GLY A 46 16.53 5.28 19.59
CA GLY A 46 16.82 4.03 20.28
C GLY A 46 15.63 3.45 21.05
N GLU A 47 14.42 4.00 20.91
CA GLU A 47 13.20 3.44 21.50
C GLU A 47 12.87 2.07 20.89
N HIS A 48 12.86 1.02 21.71
CA HIS A 48 12.66 -0.35 21.23
C HIS A 48 11.99 -1.25 22.26
N VAL A 49 11.50 -2.39 21.77
CA VAL A 49 10.98 -3.50 22.57
C VAL A 49 11.66 -4.81 22.17
N VAL A 50 11.80 -5.74 23.11
CA VAL A 50 12.26 -7.09 22.79
C VAL A 50 11.11 -7.88 22.19
N LEU A 51 11.34 -8.49 21.03
CA LEU A 51 10.34 -9.31 20.34
C LEU A 51 10.67 -10.79 20.52
N THR A 52 9.75 -11.54 21.15
CA THR A 52 9.87 -12.99 21.34
C THR A 52 8.81 -13.76 20.52
N PRO A 53 9.02 -15.06 20.27
CA PRO A 53 7.99 -15.91 19.65
C PRO A 53 6.67 -15.93 20.43
N GLU A 54 6.71 -15.83 21.75
CA GLU A 54 5.52 -15.78 22.61
C GLU A 54 4.75 -14.47 22.39
N MET A 55 5.46 -13.33 22.38
CA MET A 55 4.86 -12.01 22.15
C MET A 55 4.26 -11.89 20.74
N THR A 56 4.88 -12.52 19.74
CA THR A 56 4.44 -12.45 18.33
C THR A 56 3.49 -13.58 17.93
N ARG A 57 3.18 -14.53 18.83
CA ARG A 57 2.21 -15.60 18.55
C ARG A 57 0.79 -15.11 18.27
N PRO A 58 0.21 -14.15 19.04
CA PRO A 58 -1.21 -13.79 18.94
C PRO A 58 -1.51 -12.65 17.96
N ILE A 59 -0.55 -12.21 17.14
CA ILE A 59 -0.69 -10.97 16.34
C ILE A 59 -0.97 -11.19 14.85
N ILE A 60 -1.06 -12.45 14.40
CA ILE A 60 -1.14 -12.78 12.97
C ILE A 60 -2.41 -12.23 12.29
N ASP A 61 -3.50 -12.11 13.03
CA ASP A 61 -4.81 -11.61 12.61
C ASP A 61 -5.04 -10.14 12.98
N GLN A 62 -4.07 -9.49 13.64
CA GLN A 62 -4.19 -8.09 14.02
C GLN A 62 -3.80 -7.19 12.84
N GLY A 63 -4.68 -6.24 12.51
CA GLY A 63 -4.35 -5.13 11.61
C GLY A 63 -3.33 -4.16 12.22
N GLY A 64 -2.90 -3.17 11.43
CA GLY A 64 -1.88 -2.21 11.85
C GLY A 64 -0.54 -2.88 12.18
N THR A 65 0.23 -2.29 13.10
CA THR A 65 1.54 -2.80 13.55
C THR A 65 1.69 -2.67 15.05
N ILE A 66 2.22 -3.71 15.70
CA ILE A 66 2.56 -3.68 17.13
C ILE A 66 3.74 -2.75 17.47
N LEU A 67 4.48 -2.26 16.48
CA LEU A 67 5.62 -1.36 16.68
C LEU A 67 5.25 0.12 16.54
N GLY A 68 4.01 0.43 16.13
CA GLY A 68 3.67 1.76 15.65
C GLY A 68 4.38 2.10 14.34
N SER A 69 4.05 3.26 13.76
CA SER A 69 4.70 3.74 12.54
C SER A 69 4.76 5.26 12.53
N SER A 70 5.77 5.81 11.86
CA SER A 70 5.90 7.25 11.65
C SER A 70 6.22 7.56 10.18
N ARG A 71 6.06 8.83 9.81
CA ARG A 71 6.57 9.41 8.56
C ARG A 71 7.90 10.14 8.75
N THR A 72 8.78 9.63 9.60
CA THR A 72 10.10 10.22 9.83
C THR A 72 11.03 9.99 8.64
N ASN A 73 11.60 11.05 8.09
CA ASN A 73 12.62 10.99 7.04
C ASN A 73 14.00 11.43 7.58
N PRO A 74 14.88 10.48 7.95
CA PRO A 74 16.16 10.82 8.56
C PRO A 74 17.12 11.55 7.62
N PHE A 75 16.89 11.54 6.30
CA PHE A 75 17.75 12.26 5.35
C PHE A 75 17.48 13.76 5.27
N LYS A 76 16.42 14.27 5.92
CA LYS A 76 16.23 15.72 6.09
C LYS A 76 17.25 16.34 7.04
N ASN A 77 17.80 15.54 7.95
CA ASN A 77 18.72 16.00 8.97
C ASN A 77 19.93 15.05 9.05
N PRO A 78 21.12 15.44 8.56
CA PRO A 78 22.30 14.60 8.57
C PRO A 78 22.66 14.02 9.95
N ALA A 79 22.33 14.73 11.04
CA ALA A 79 22.56 14.24 12.40
C ALA A 79 21.73 12.98 12.73
N GLU A 80 20.53 12.84 12.16
CA GLU A 80 19.66 11.68 12.37
C GLU A 80 20.25 10.42 11.73
N ILE A 81 20.97 10.55 10.63
CA ILE A 81 21.68 9.44 10.00
C ILE A 81 22.78 8.92 10.93
N ASP A 82 23.59 9.81 11.48
CA ASP A 82 24.66 9.41 12.40
C ASP A 82 24.09 8.85 13.72
N GLN A 83 22.94 9.36 14.19
CA GLN A 83 22.19 8.79 15.31
C GLN A 83 21.71 7.37 15.02
N ILE A 84 21.18 7.07 13.83
CA ILE A 84 20.78 5.72 13.45
C ILE A 84 21.98 4.76 13.49
N VAL A 85 23.13 5.17 12.95
CA VAL A 85 24.36 4.35 13.00
C VAL A 85 24.81 4.11 14.44
N ALA A 86 24.79 5.16 15.27
CA ALA A 86 25.14 5.05 16.68
C ALA A 86 24.18 4.12 17.44
N THR A 87 22.87 4.27 17.25
CA THR A 87 21.84 3.40 17.84
C THR A 87 22.03 1.94 17.41
N PHE A 88 22.28 1.69 16.12
CA PHE A 88 22.56 0.34 15.62
C PHE A 88 23.74 -0.32 16.35
N GLY A 89 24.84 0.43 16.53
CA GLY A 89 26.01 -0.03 17.28
C GLY A 89 25.75 -0.21 18.77
N ASN A 90 25.10 0.75 19.42
CA ASN A 90 24.79 0.73 20.86
C ASN A 90 23.86 -0.42 21.25
N LEU A 91 22.89 -0.74 20.38
CA LEU A 91 22.01 -1.89 20.58
C LEU A 91 22.69 -3.21 20.22
N GLY A 92 23.85 -3.17 19.58
CA GLY A 92 24.60 -4.35 19.11
C GLY A 92 23.82 -5.14 18.06
N LEU A 93 23.20 -4.42 17.11
CA LEU A 93 22.48 -5.05 16.00
C LEU A 93 23.47 -5.61 14.98
N ASP A 94 23.14 -6.76 14.41
CA ASP A 94 23.85 -7.38 13.28
C ASP A 94 23.14 -7.09 11.95
N ALA A 95 21.83 -6.80 11.99
CA ALA A 95 20.99 -6.53 10.82
C ALA A 95 19.79 -5.65 11.18
N LEU A 96 19.27 -4.92 10.20
CA LEU A 96 18.05 -4.12 10.31
C LEU A 96 17.05 -4.51 9.21
N VAL A 97 15.89 -5.04 9.61
CA VAL A 97 14.77 -5.32 8.70
C VAL A 97 13.82 -4.13 8.68
N ALA A 98 13.77 -3.43 7.55
CA ALA A 98 12.86 -2.32 7.30
C ALA A 98 11.63 -2.81 6.54
N ILE A 99 10.44 -2.65 7.13
CA ILE A 99 9.17 -3.07 6.55
C ILE A 99 8.39 -1.82 6.14
N GLY A 100 8.22 -1.59 4.84
CA GLY A 100 7.75 -0.29 4.37
C GLY A 100 7.46 -0.20 2.87
N GLY A 101 6.96 0.97 2.46
CA GLY A 101 6.84 1.36 1.04
C GLY A 101 8.09 2.10 0.57
N ASP A 102 8.01 2.79 -0.58
CA ASP A 102 9.13 3.50 -1.21
C ASP A 102 9.91 4.40 -0.26
N ASP A 103 9.22 5.22 0.54
CA ASP A 103 9.86 6.13 1.50
C ASP A 103 10.74 5.39 2.51
N THR A 104 10.25 4.28 3.05
CA THR A 104 10.95 3.53 4.09
C THR A 104 12.08 2.70 3.49
N LEU A 105 11.82 2.03 2.37
CA LEU A 105 12.81 1.18 1.71
C LEU A 105 13.90 2.01 1.02
N GLY A 106 13.57 3.22 0.56
CA GLY A 106 14.52 4.19 0.02
C GLY A 106 15.52 4.65 1.08
N VAL A 107 15.05 4.92 2.31
CA VAL A 107 15.95 5.19 3.45
C VAL A 107 16.85 3.97 3.75
N ALA A 108 16.28 2.76 3.78
CA ALA A 108 17.04 1.54 4.03
C ALA A 108 18.11 1.26 2.95
N SER A 109 17.79 1.52 1.69
CA SER A 109 18.69 1.42 0.54
C SER A 109 19.86 2.39 0.65
N LYS A 110 19.58 3.67 0.93
CA LYS A 110 20.62 4.70 1.12
C LYS A 110 21.52 4.40 2.33
N LEU A 111 20.96 3.99 3.46
CA LEU A 111 21.76 3.61 4.64
C LEU A 111 22.71 2.43 4.35
N TYR A 112 22.28 1.46 3.54
CA TYR A 112 23.15 0.37 3.10
C TYR A 112 24.28 0.87 2.20
N HIS A 113 23.96 1.64 1.16
CA HIS A 113 24.95 2.08 0.17
C HIS A 113 25.91 3.17 0.68
N GLU A 114 25.42 4.11 1.50
CA GLU A 114 26.20 5.27 1.94
C GLU A 114 26.88 5.06 3.30
N LYS A 115 26.30 4.23 4.17
CA LYS A 115 26.77 4.02 5.55
C LYS A 115 27.16 2.56 5.86
N ASN A 116 27.07 1.66 4.87
CA ASN A 116 27.32 0.22 5.04
C ASN A 116 26.47 -0.42 6.15
N LEU A 117 25.27 0.12 6.42
CA LEU A 117 24.39 -0.41 7.45
C LEU A 117 23.72 -1.70 6.91
N PRO A 118 23.78 -2.85 7.61
CA PRO A 118 23.23 -4.12 7.14
C PRO A 118 21.69 -4.14 7.08
N THR A 119 21.10 -3.58 6.02
CA THR A 119 19.63 -3.48 5.87
C THR A 119 19.04 -4.58 4.98
N ILE A 120 17.78 -4.95 5.28
CA ILE A 120 16.93 -5.86 4.50
C ILE A 120 15.54 -5.24 4.38
N GLY A 121 14.96 -5.24 3.19
CA GLY A 121 13.62 -4.69 2.92
C GLY A 121 12.50 -5.72 2.90
N CYS A 122 11.30 -5.33 3.35
CA CYS A 122 10.05 -6.06 3.14
C CYS A 122 8.98 -5.14 2.51
N PRO A 123 8.33 -5.54 1.39
CA PRO A 123 7.50 -4.66 0.58
C PRO A 123 6.09 -4.47 1.15
N LYS A 124 5.88 -3.37 1.86
CA LYS A 124 4.62 -3.01 2.52
C LYS A 124 3.96 -1.82 1.84
N THR A 125 2.79 -2.00 1.25
CA THR A 125 1.91 -0.90 0.81
C THR A 125 0.57 -1.49 0.35
N ILE A 126 -0.52 -0.74 0.55
CA ILE A 126 -1.81 -1.09 -0.08
C ILE A 126 -1.83 -0.67 -1.54
N ASP A 127 -0.96 0.25 -1.96
CA ASP A 127 -1.04 0.89 -3.28
C ASP A 127 -0.48 -0.01 -4.40
N ASN A 128 0.20 -1.12 -4.04
CA ASN A 128 0.84 -2.09 -4.92
C ASN A 128 1.83 -1.48 -5.93
N ASP A 129 2.48 -0.40 -5.50
CA ASP A 129 3.29 0.50 -6.32
C ASP A 129 4.80 0.31 -6.16
N LEU A 130 5.23 -0.68 -5.37
CA LEU A 130 6.65 -1.07 -5.29
C LEU A 130 7.07 -1.88 -6.51
N SER A 131 8.23 -1.53 -7.06
CA SER A 131 8.88 -2.32 -8.10
C SER A 131 9.49 -3.59 -7.55
N ALA A 132 9.95 -4.44 -8.46
CA ALA A 132 10.67 -5.68 -8.16
C ALA A 132 9.86 -6.79 -7.43
N THR A 133 8.57 -6.58 -7.15
CA THR A 133 7.64 -7.58 -6.58
C THR A 133 6.33 -7.61 -7.37
N ASP A 134 5.73 -8.80 -7.54
CA ASP A 134 4.46 -8.97 -8.26
C ASP A 134 3.28 -8.46 -7.44
N GLN A 135 3.40 -8.49 -6.11
CA GLN A 135 2.40 -7.97 -5.19
C GLN A 135 3.05 -7.54 -3.88
N THR A 136 2.54 -6.47 -3.29
CA THR A 136 2.87 -6.02 -1.93
C THR A 136 1.82 -6.57 -0.96
N PHE A 137 2.23 -6.91 0.26
CA PHE A 137 1.24 -7.31 1.26
C PHE A 137 0.48 -6.07 1.76
N GLY A 138 -0.79 -6.28 2.10
CA GLY A 138 -1.77 -5.26 2.43
C GLY A 138 -2.68 -4.91 1.26
N PHE A 139 -2.22 -5.11 0.02
CA PHE A 139 -3.01 -4.87 -1.19
C PHE A 139 -4.23 -5.80 -1.26
N ASP A 140 -4.06 -7.09 -0.97
CA ASP A 140 -5.17 -8.06 -1.04
C ASP A 140 -6.27 -7.74 -0.02
N THR A 141 -5.87 -7.39 1.21
CA THR A 141 -6.84 -6.97 2.23
C THR A 141 -7.55 -5.67 1.82
N CYS A 142 -6.82 -4.71 1.27
CA CYS A 142 -7.39 -3.45 0.77
C CYS A 142 -8.47 -3.70 -0.29
N ILE A 143 -8.19 -4.51 -1.32
CA ILE A 143 -9.17 -4.78 -2.39
C ILE A 143 -10.40 -5.53 -1.86
N ASN A 144 -10.26 -6.41 -0.86
CA ASN A 144 -11.39 -7.09 -0.21
C ASN A 144 -12.28 -6.09 0.56
N ILE A 145 -11.68 -5.12 1.25
CA ILE A 145 -12.41 -4.05 1.96
C ILE A 145 -13.17 -3.17 0.97
N VAL A 146 -12.53 -2.77 -0.14
CA VAL A 146 -13.21 -1.99 -1.20
C VAL A 146 -14.36 -2.80 -1.79
N MET A 147 -14.14 -4.08 -2.09
CA MET A 147 -15.16 -4.98 -2.62
C MET A 147 -16.37 -5.06 -1.69
N GLU A 148 -16.15 -5.33 -0.40
CA GLU A 148 -17.25 -5.39 0.58
C GLU A 148 -18.01 -4.06 0.68
N ALA A 149 -17.30 -2.93 0.64
CA ALA A 149 -17.93 -1.61 0.66
C ALA A 149 -18.80 -1.39 -0.59
N VAL A 150 -18.30 -1.73 -1.77
CA VAL A 150 -19.06 -1.63 -3.03
C VAL A 150 -20.27 -2.54 -3.02
N ASP A 151 -20.16 -3.78 -2.52
CA ASP A 151 -21.30 -4.71 -2.43
C ASP A 151 -22.41 -4.18 -1.52
N ARG A 152 -22.05 -3.60 -0.36
CA ARG A 152 -23.01 -2.93 0.52
C ARG A 152 -23.67 -1.75 -0.18
N LEU A 153 -22.87 -0.92 -0.87
CA LEU A 153 -23.35 0.24 -1.62
C LEU A 153 -24.26 -0.15 -2.81
N ARG A 154 -24.01 -1.29 -3.46
CA ARG A 154 -24.80 -1.79 -4.60
C ARG A 154 -26.27 -1.96 -4.23
N THR A 155 -26.56 -2.53 -3.06
CA THR A 155 -27.95 -2.77 -2.61
C THR A 155 -28.78 -1.48 -2.52
N THR A 156 -28.17 -0.39 -2.04
CA THR A 156 -28.83 0.91 -1.95
C THR A 156 -28.81 1.66 -3.29
N ALA A 157 -27.79 1.46 -4.13
CA ALA A 157 -27.78 1.98 -5.50
C ALA A 157 -28.97 1.46 -6.30
N GLU A 158 -29.20 0.14 -6.22
CA GLU A 158 -30.29 -0.55 -6.92
C GLU A 158 -31.67 -0.11 -6.40
N SER A 159 -31.85 -0.08 -5.07
CA SER A 159 -33.12 0.28 -4.43
C SER A 159 -33.58 1.69 -4.80
N HIS A 160 -32.63 2.64 -4.91
CA HIS A 160 -32.91 4.03 -5.22
C HIS A 160 -32.68 4.41 -6.69
N ARG A 161 -32.29 3.45 -7.53
CA ARG A 161 -32.03 3.66 -8.97
C ARG A 161 -31.06 4.81 -9.25
N ARG A 162 -29.94 4.81 -8.54
CA ARG A 162 -28.93 5.88 -8.55
C ARG A 162 -27.58 5.41 -9.02
N ILE A 163 -26.73 6.35 -9.42
CA ILE A 163 -25.32 6.08 -9.70
C ILE A 163 -24.51 6.37 -8.43
N LEU A 164 -23.59 5.48 -8.09
CA LEU A 164 -22.63 5.68 -7.00
C LEU A 164 -21.22 5.78 -7.55
N VAL A 165 -20.52 6.83 -7.11
CA VAL A 165 -19.10 7.03 -7.38
C VAL A 165 -18.33 6.69 -6.11
N VAL A 166 -17.49 5.66 -6.16
CA VAL A 166 -16.71 5.16 -5.02
C VAL A 166 -15.26 5.57 -5.20
N GLU A 167 -14.80 6.52 -4.37
CA GLU A 167 -13.42 6.99 -4.38
C GLU A 167 -12.54 6.09 -3.49
N VAL A 168 -11.49 5.54 -4.11
CA VAL A 168 -10.54 4.59 -3.50
C VAL A 168 -9.13 5.20 -3.42
N MET A 169 -8.31 4.67 -2.53
CA MET A 169 -6.90 5.06 -2.43
C MET A 169 -6.07 4.49 -3.60
N GLY A 170 -4.78 4.79 -3.63
CA GLY A 170 -3.84 4.30 -4.65
C GLY A 170 -2.83 5.37 -5.07
N ARG A 171 -3.04 6.61 -4.62
CA ARG A 171 -2.17 7.76 -4.88
C ARG A 171 -1.86 7.98 -6.36
N HIS A 172 -0.73 7.45 -6.84
CA HIS A 172 -0.28 7.62 -8.23
C HIS A 172 -0.43 6.35 -9.06
N ALA A 173 -0.83 5.23 -8.44
CA ALA A 173 -1.03 3.94 -9.10
C ALA A 173 -2.51 3.52 -9.10
N GLY A 174 -2.95 2.98 -10.24
CA GLY A 174 -4.33 2.57 -10.50
C GLY A 174 -4.71 1.18 -10.00
N TRP A 175 -3.80 0.45 -9.34
CA TRP A 175 -3.99 -0.96 -8.99
C TRP A 175 -5.24 -1.24 -8.16
N ILE A 176 -5.49 -0.45 -7.10
CA ILE A 176 -6.69 -0.62 -6.25
C ILE A 176 -7.96 -0.39 -7.07
N ALA A 177 -8.05 0.74 -7.79
CA ALA A 177 -9.24 1.05 -8.58
C ALA A 177 -9.50 -0.01 -9.66
N CYS A 178 -8.46 -0.45 -10.37
CA CYS A 178 -8.59 -1.46 -11.42
C CYS A 178 -9.00 -2.83 -10.85
N TYR A 179 -8.30 -3.34 -9.82
CA TYR A 179 -8.64 -4.64 -9.21
C TYR A 179 -10.03 -4.64 -8.60
N SER A 180 -10.38 -3.58 -7.86
CA SER A 180 -11.71 -3.48 -7.25
C SER A 180 -12.81 -3.33 -8.28
N ALA A 181 -12.57 -2.64 -9.40
CA ALA A 181 -13.53 -2.54 -10.49
C ALA A 181 -13.84 -3.91 -11.10
N ILE A 182 -12.81 -4.73 -11.39
CA ILE A 182 -12.98 -6.10 -11.88
C ILE A 182 -13.71 -6.95 -10.83
N ALA A 183 -13.24 -6.95 -9.59
CA ALA A 183 -13.77 -7.80 -8.52
C ALA A 183 -15.25 -7.49 -8.19
N THR A 184 -15.66 -6.24 -8.34
CA THR A 184 -17.02 -5.81 -8.03
C THR A 184 -17.93 -5.77 -9.24
N GLY A 185 -17.41 -5.86 -10.46
CA GLY A 185 -18.18 -5.58 -11.67
C GLY A 185 -18.67 -4.13 -11.69
N ALA A 186 -17.75 -3.18 -11.53
CA ALA A 186 -18.04 -1.76 -11.68
C ALA A 186 -18.43 -1.44 -13.13
N ASP A 187 -19.32 -0.48 -13.30
CA ASP A 187 -19.81 -0.05 -14.61
C ASP A 187 -18.84 0.87 -15.35
N TYR A 188 -17.99 1.54 -14.58
CA TYR A 188 -16.85 2.31 -15.08
C TYR A 188 -15.77 2.40 -14.01
N PHE A 189 -14.52 2.60 -14.41
CA PHE A 189 -13.44 2.86 -13.46
C PHE A 189 -12.43 3.88 -13.97
N MET A 190 -11.77 4.57 -13.05
CA MET A 190 -10.83 5.65 -13.35
C MET A 190 -9.52 5.43 -12.60
N VAL A 191 -8.41 5.52 -13.34
CA VAL A 191 -7.05 5.29 -12.84
C VAL A 191 -6.14 6.50 -13.14
N PRO A 192 -5.08 6.76 -12.35
CA PRO A 192 -4.16 7.88 -12.58
C PRO A 192 -3.42 7.82 -13.93
N GLU A 193 -3.16 6.61 -14.44
CA GLU A 193 -2.41 6.33 -15.67
C GLU A 193 -3.17 6.67 -16.95
N ARG A 194 -4.49 6.88 -16.86
CA ARG A 194 -5.37 7.18 -18.00
C ARG A 194 -6.22 8.40 -17.70
N LYS A 195 -6.03 9.45 -18.50
CA LYS A 195 -6.93 10.61 -18.46
C LYS A 195 -8.29 10.20 -19.00
N VAL A 196 -9.32 10.44 -18.20
CA VAL A 196 -10.69 10.04 -18.56
C VAL A 196 -11.34 11.12 -19.41
N ASN A 197 -11.88 10.70 -20.56
CA ASN A 197 -12.81 11.51 -21.33
C ASN A 197 -14.20 11.39 -20.69
N ILE A 198 -14.76 12.51 -20.24
CA ILE A 198 -16.07 12.55 -19.59
C ILE A 198 -17.17 12.08 -20.54
N ASP A 199 -17.15 12.48 -21.81
CA ASP A 199 -18.22 12.11 -22.75
C ASP A 199 -18.23 10.61 -23.01
N GLU A 200 -17.05 9.99 -23.08
CA GLU A 200 -16.90 8.53 -23.21
C GLU A 200 -17.45 7.80 -21.98
N MET A 201 -17.06 8.23 -20.77
CA MET A 201 -17.58 7.67 -19.52
C MET A 201 -19.12 7.76 -19.46
N LEU A 202 -19.69 8.91 -19.80
CA LEU A 202 -21.14 9.11 -19.79
C LEU A 202 -21.83 8.23 -20.84
N ALA A 203 -21.22 8.03 -22.01
CA ALA A 203 -21.75 7.13 -23.04
C ALA A 203 -21.79 5.67 -22.57
N VAL A 204 -20.73 5.19 -21.90
CA VAL A 204 -20.69 3.84 -21.32
C VAL A 204 -21.80 3.66 -20.27
N LEU A 205 -21.96 4.63 -19.37
CA LEU A 205 -23.01 4.59 -18.35
C LEU A 205 -24.41 4.64 -18.98
N GLN A 206 -24.62 5.51 -19.97
CA GLN A 206 -25.91 5.64 -20.66
C GLN A 206 -26.28 4.35 -21.39
N LYS A 207 -25.33 3.71 -22.08
CA LYS A 207 -25.53 2.42 -22.76
C LYS A 207 -26.08 1.34 -21.81
N ARG A 208 -25.57 1.28 -20.58
CA ARG A 208 -26.02 0.32 -19.56
C ARG A 208 -27.43 0.64 -19.07
N LEU A 209 -27.74 1.93 -18.86
CA LEU A 209 -29.09 2.36 -18.49
C LEU A 209 -30.12 2.04 -19.57
N ASP A 210 -29.76 2.26 -20.84
CA ASP A 210 -30.62 1.95 -21.99
C ASP A 210 -30.85 0.44 -22.17
N ALA A 211 -29.87 -0.38 -21.75
CA ALA A 211 -30.00 -1.84 -21.68
C ALA A 211 -30.89 -2.33 -20.51
N GLY A 212 -31.49 -1.43 -19.74
CA GLY A 212 -32.42 -1.73 -18.65
C GLY A 212 -31.80 -1.77 -17.25
N GLN A 213 -30.50 -1.50 -17.13
CA GLN A 213 -29.86 -1.35 -15.82
C GLN A 213 -30.40 -0.10 -15.12
N LYS A 214 -30.70 -0.21 -13.83
CA LYS A 214 -31.37 0.87 -13.07
C LYS A 214 -30.43 1.71 -12.20
N TYR A 215 -29.19 1.29 -12.05
CA TYR A 215 -28.19 1.91 -11.18
C TYR A 215 -26.82 1.85 -11.86
N GLY A 216 -25.81 2.52 -11.30
CA GLY A 216 -24.44 2.42 -11.78
C GLY A 216 -23.43 2.50 -10.64
N ILE A 217 -22.29 1.84 -10.78
CA ILE A 217 -21.15 1.91 -9.88
C ILE A 217 -19.93 2.38 -10.66
N VAL A 218 -19.33 3.49 -10.23
CA VAL A 218 -18.09 4.03 -10.80
C VAL A 218 -17.02 3.99 -9.73
N VAL A 219 -15.91 3.28 -9.97
CA VAL A 219 -14.77 3.24 -9.04
C VAL A 219 -13.71 4.24 -9.49
N VAL A 220 -13.29 5.15 -8.61
CA VAL A 220 -12.38 6.25 -8.96
C VAL A 220 -11.18 6.25 -8.04
N SER A 221 -9.96 6.11 -8.58
CA SER A 221 -8.73 6.35 -7.81
C SER A 221 -8.66 7.81 -7.37
N GLU A 222 -8.24 8.08 -6.14
CA GLU A 222 -7.97 9.43 -5.63
C GLU A 222 -6.99 10.24 -6.49
N GLY A 223 -6.15 9.58 -7.28
CA GLY A 223 -5.21 10.20 -8.22
C GLY A 223 -5.68 10.32 -9.66
N ALA A 224 -6.92 9.92 -9.96
CA ALA A 224 -7.46 9.98 -11.32
C ALA A 224 -7.53 11.42 -11.85
N LYS A 225 -7.38 11.57 -13.17
CA LYS A 225 -7.36 12.86 -13.88
C LYS A 225 -8.41 12.88 -14.99
N LEU A 226 -9.07 14.02 -15.18
CA LEU A 226 -9.93 14.24 -16.33
C LEU A 226 -9.13 14.85 -17.49
N ALA A 227 -9.53 14.58 -18.72
CA ALA A 227 -8.83 15.08 -19.90
C ALA A 227 -8.80 16.62 -19.99
N ASP A 228 -9.85 17.28 -19.47
CA ASP A 228 -10.05 18.73 -19.57
C ASP A 228 -9.27 19.56 -18.54
N ASP A 229 -8.67 18.93 -17.52
CA ASP A 229 -7.85 19.62 -16.54
C ASP A 229 -6.59 18.81 -16.18
N GLY A 230 -5.43 19.27 -16.65
CA GLY A 230 -4.13 18.65 -16.37
C GLY A 230 -3.69 18.67 -14.90
N SER A 231 -4.57 19.03 -13.95
CA SER A 231 -4.30 19.19 -12.52
C SER A 231 -4.95 18.09 -11.68
N PHE A 232 -4.22 17.56 -10.71
CA PHE A 232 -4.82 16.74 -9.65
C PHE A 232 -5.82 17.57 -8.83
N VAL A 233 -6.97 16.99 -8.47
CA VAL A 233 -7.87 17.61 -7.49
C VAL A 233 -7.29 17.35 -6.10
N THR A 234 -6.81 18.41 -5.45
CA THR A 234 -6.17 18.34 -4.12
C THR A 234 -7.14 18.81 -3.05
N LYS A 235 -7.29 18.04 -1.98
CA LYS A 235 -7.94 18.49 -0.73
C LYS A 235 -6.87 19.19 0.11
N ASP A 236 -6.76 20.51 -0.04
CA ASP A 236 -5.78 21.40 0.63
C ASP A 236 -4.30 21.12 0.29
N GLN A 237 -3.54 22.16 -0.08
CA GLN A 237 -2.13 22.06 -0.52
C GLN A 237 -1.13 21.81 0.64
N GLU A 238 -1.46 20.90 1.56
CA GLU A 238 -0.51 20.48 2.59
C GLU A 238 0.37 19.33 2.09
N LEU A 239 1.68 19.55 2.08
CA LEU A 239 2.70 18.53 1.79
C LEU A 239 3.03 17.73 3.06
N ASP A 240 3.24 16.42 2.93
CA ASP A 240 3.72 15.60 4.04
C ASP A 240 5.26 15.67 4.24
N GLU A 241 5.78 14.95 5.24
CA GLU A 241 7.21 14.88 5.54
C GLU A 241 8.09 14.42 4.36
N PHE A 242 7.53 13.71 3.38
CA PHE A 242 8.23 13.27 2.17
C PHE A 242 7.92 14.16 0.96
N GLY A 243 7.15 15.24 1.15
CA GLY A 243 6.80 16.18 0.08
C GLY A 243 5.64 15.71 -0.79
N HIS A 244 4.84 14.74 -0.34
CA HIS A 244 3.69 14.25 -1.10
C HIS A 244 2.44 15.08 -0.82
N VAL A 245 1.67 15.36 -1.88
CA VAL A 245 0.41 16.12 -1.82
C VAL A 245 -0.73 15.23 -1.30
N LYS A 246 -1.63 15.78 -0.45
CA LYS A 246 -2.89 15.12 -0.09
C LYS A 246 -3.85 15.10 -1.30
N LEU A 247 -4.12 13.91 -1.81
CA LEU A 247 -5.08 13.66 -2.88
C LEU A 247 -6.49 13.42 -2.32
N GLY A 248 -7.52 13.63 -3.16
CA GLY A 248 -8.92 13.30 -2.86
C GLY A 248 -9.93 14.34 -3.32
N GLY A 249 -11.21 13.95 -3.37
CA GLY A 249 -12.33 14.80 -3.79
C GLY A 249 -12.66 14.72 -5.29
N ILE A 250 -11.97 13.85 -6.04
CA ILE A 250 -12.30 13.57 -7.44
C ILE A 250 -13.64 12.83 -7.54
N GLY A 251 -13.99 11.98 -6.58
CA GLY A 251 -15.27 11.26 -6.55
C GLY A 251 -16.47 12.20 -6.49
N ASP A 252 -16.42 13.23 -5.63
CA ASP A 252 -17.47 14.26 -5.52
C ASP A 252 -17.63 15.04 -6.83
N ARG A 253 -16.51 15.35 -7.49
CA ARG A 253 -16.51 16.07 -8.77
C ARG A 253 -17.13 15.22 -9.88
N VAL A 254 -16.72 13.96 -9.99
CA VAL A 254 -17.26 13.00 -10.97
C VAL A 254 -18.76 12.79 -10.74
N ALA A 255 -19.19 12.63 -9.50
CA ALA A 255 -20.60 12.49 -9.15
C ALA A 255 -21.45 13.69 -9.62
N LYS A 256 -20.97 14.92 -9.37
CA LYS A 256 -21.63 16.16 -9.84
C LYS A 256 -21.71 16.25 -11.37
N ILE A 257 -20.65 15.84 -12.06
CA ILE A 257 -20.62 15.83 -13.54
C ILE A 257 -21.69 14.88 -14.09
N ILE A 258 -21.74 13.65 -13.56
CA ILE A 258 -22.74 12.64 -13.96
C ILE A 258 -24.16 13.15 -13.69
N GLU A 259 -24.43 13.66 -12.48
CA GLU A 259 -25.76 14.15 -12.12
C GLU A 259 -26.22 15.31 -13.02
N ASN A 260 -25.35 16.29 -13.26
CA ASN A 260 -25.66 17.45 -14.10
C ASN A 260 -25.88 17.10 -15.57
N ARG A 261 -25.12 16.14 -16.11
CA ARG A 261 -25.15 15.81 -17.54
C ARG A 261 -26.15 14.72 -17.90
N MET A 262 -26.44 13.78 -16.99
CA MET A 262 -27.37 12.68 -17.24
C MET A 262 -28.74 12.88 -16.57
N GLY A 263 -28.88 13.82 -15.63
CA GLY A 263 -30.11 13.99 -14.85
C GLY A 263 -30.45 12.79 -13.98
N LYS A 264 -29.44 11.99 -13.59
CA LYS A 264 -29.57 10.82 -12.72
C LYS A 264 -29.03 11.16 -11.34
N GLU A 265 -29.80 10.87 -10.29
CA GLU A 265 -29.32 11.04 -8.93
C GLU A 265 -27.99 10.31 -8.77
N THR A 266 -26.95 11.04 -8.37
CA THR A 266 -25.61 10.49 -8.21
C THR A 266 -25.05 10.85 -6.86
N ARG A 267 -24.44 9.88 -6.18
CA ARG A 267 -23.79 10.09 -4.87
C ARG A 267 -22.35 9.61 -4.92
N SER A 268 -21.49 10.29 -4.20
CA SER A 268 -20.11 9.90 -3.99
C SER A 268 -19.92 9.30 -2.60
N VAL A 269 -18.99 8.36 -2.50
CA VAL A 269 -18.51 7.79 -1.23
C VAL A 269 -17.00 7.70 -1.29
N THR A 270 -16.31 8.43 -0.41
CA THR A 270 -14.86 8.29 -0.22
C THR A 270 -14.60 7.27 0.87
N LEU A 271 -13.99 6.14 0.53
CA LEU A 271 -13.64 5.10 1.51
C LEU A 271 -12.48 5.53 2.41
N GLY A 272 -11.52 6.27 1.86
CA GLY A 272 -10.38 6.82 2.59
C GLY A 272 -9.63 5.75 3.39
N HIS A 273 -9.29 6.08 4.63
CA HIS A 273 -8.43 5.25 5.50
C HIS A 273 -9.05 3.91 5.94
N LEU A 274 -10.34 3.66 5.67
CA LEU A 274 -10.94 2.35 5.88
C LEU A 274 -10.13 1.24 5.18
N GLN A 275 -9.57 1.57 4.02
CA GLN A 275 -8.77 0.67 3.16
C GLN A 275 -7.43 0.22 3.77
N ARG A 276 -6.92 0.93 4.79
CA ARG A 276 -5.64 0.62 5.47
C ARG A 276 -5.83 -0.22 6.73
N GLY A 277 -7.04 -0.20 7.29
CA GLY A 277 -7.36 -0.86 8.56
C GLY A 277 -7.90 -2.27 8.37
N GLY A 278 -8.21 -2.92 9.49
CA GLY A 278 -8.89 -4.20 9.50
C GLY A 278 -7.98 -5.42 9.59
N THR A 279 -8.61 -6.57 9.70
CA THR A 279 -7.97 -7.88 9.83
C THR A 279 -7.36 -8.29 8.48
N PRO A 280 -6.07 -8.69 8.41
CA PRO A 280 -5.47 -9.12 7.15
C PRO A 280 -6.18 -10.36 6.59
N SER A 281 -6.32 -10.39 5.27
CA SER A 281 -6.83 -11.52 4.51
C SER A 281 -5.95 -12.76 4.67
N ALA A 282 -6.47 -13.92 4.27
CA ALA A 282 -5.67 -15.14 4.26
C ALA A 282 -4.41 -15.00 3.39
N PHE A 283 -4.53 -14.32 2.23
CA PHE A 283 -3.41 -14.10 1.34
C PHE A 283 -2.33 -13.22 2.00
N ASP A 284 -2.70 -12.08 2.59
CA ASP A 284 -1.73 -11.17 3.21
C ASP A 284 -1.08 -11.77 4.45
N ARG A 285 -1.78 -12.62 5.21
CA ARG A 285 -1.18 -13.38 6.31
C ARG A 285 -0.13 -14.37 5.81
N VAL A 286 -0.43 -15.10 4.75
CA VAL A 286 0.48 -16.09 4.15
C VAL A 286 1.67 -15.38 3.52
N LEU A 287 1.43 -14.38 2.67
CA LEU A 287 2.48 -13.60 2.01
C LEU A 287 3.38 -12.92 3.03
N GLY A 288 2.82 -12.18 4.00
CA GLY A 288 3.57 -11.52 5.06
C GLY A 288 4.44 -12.50 5.86
N THR A 289 3.87 -13.65 6.26
CA THR A 289 4.64 -14.69 6.96
C THR A 289 5.80 -15.21 6.10
N ARG A 290 5.56 -15.50 4.82
CA ARG A 290 6.59 -16.02 3.90
C ARG A 290 7.70 -14.99 3.68
N LEU A 291 7.35 -13.71 3.50
CA LEU A 291 8.32 -12.62 3.37
C LEU A 291 9.15 -12.47 4.64
N GLY A 292 8.53 -12.47 5.82
CA GLY A 292 9.23 -12.38 7.11
C GLY A 292 10.20 -13.54 7.34
N VAL A 293 9.79 -14.77 7.00
CA VAL A 293 10.67 -15.95 7.06
C VAL A 293 11.90 -15.77 6.15
N HIS A 294 11.71 -15.33 4.91
CA HIS A 294 12.82 -15.14 3.98
C HIS A 294 13.74 -13.99 4.40
N ALA A 295 13.19 -12.89 4.94
CA ALA A 295 13.97 -11.79 5.48
C ALA A 295 14.83 -12.23 6.67
N GLY A 296 14.29 -13.07 7.57
CA GLY A 296 15.07 -13.70 8.63
C GLY A 296 16.20 -14.57 8.09
N HIS A 297 15.95 -15.33 7.02
CA HIS A 297 17.01 -16.13 6.38
C HIS A 297 18.08 -15.29 5.69
N LEU A 298 17.73 -14.17 5.06
CA LEU A 298 18.70 -13.23 4.51
C LEU A 298 19.59 -12.64 5.62
N ALA A 299 19.00 -12.27 6.76
CA ALA A 299 19.75 -11.79 7.91
C ALA A 299 20.76 -12.84 8.40
N LEU A 300 20.33 -14.09 8.60
CA LEU A 300 21.21 -15.20 9.02
C LEU A 300 22.35 -15.47 8.03
N LYS A 301 22.08 -15.32 6.73
CA LYS A 301 23.07 -15.49 5.65
C LYS A 301 23.95 -14.26 5.43
N LYS A 302 23.66 -13.14 6.11
CA LYS A 302 24.31 -11.83 5.90
C LYS A 302 24.18 -11.32 4.46
N ASP A 303 23.08 -11.66 3.80
CA ASP A 303 22.75 -11.21 2.45
C ASP A 303 21.95 -9.89 2.54
N PHE A 304 22.69 -8.81 2.75
CA PHE A 304 22.18 -7.46 3.01
C PHE A 304 22.05 -6.63 1.73
N GLY A 305 21.36 -5.50 1.81
CA GLY A 305 21.08 -4.66 0.64
C GLY A 305 19.97 -5.22 -0.25
N LYS A 306 19.24 -6.23 0.24
CA LYS A 306 18.19 -6.95 -0.51
C LYS A 306 16.81 -6.64 0.05
N MET A 307 15.82 -6.70 -0.83
CA MET A 307 14.41 -6.79 -0.47
C MET A 307 13.90 -8.21 -0.76
N VAL A 308 13.06 -8.76 0.12
CA VAL A 308 12.28 -9.97 -0.20
C VAL A 308 11.10 -9.61 -1.11
N ALA A 309 10.86 -10.38 -2.17
CA ALA A 309 9.82 -10.09 -3.15
C ALA A 309 9.06 -11.34 -3.58
N LEU A 310 7.79 -11.17 -3.97
CA LEU A 310 6.99 -12.23 -4.59
C LEU A 310 7.25 -12.24 -6.10
N ARG A 311 7.59 -13.41 -6.66
CA ARG A 311 7.69 -13.67 -8.10
C ARG A 311 6.96 -14.96 -8.46
N GLY A 312 5.81 -14.84 -9.10
CA GLY A 312 4.83 -15.91 -9.27
C GLY A 312 4.46 -16.50 -7.91
N THR A 313 4.86 -17.75 -7.67
CA THR A 313 4.61 -18.43 -6.40
C THR A 313 5.82 -18.44 -5.45
N LYS A 314 6.97 -17.90 -5.86
CA LYS A 314 8.24 -17.97 -5.11
C LYS A 314 8.52 -16.65 -4.38
N ILE A 315 9.16 -16.75 -3.22
CA ILE A 315 9.79 -15.60 -2.58
C ILE A 315 11.26 -15.56 -3.02
N VAL A 316 11.70 -14.43 -3.55
CA VAL A 316 13.06 -14.21 -4.04
C VAL A 316 13.68 -13.02 -3.32
N ALA A 317 15.00 -12.88 -3.41
CA ALA A 317 15.71 -11.68 -3.01
C ALA A 317 16.03 -10.85 -4.26
N VAL A 318 15.78 -9.54 -4.18
CA VAL A 318 16.08 -8.55 -5.22
C VAL A 318 16.90 -7.41 -4.61
N GLU A 319 17.61 -6.62 -5.41
CA GLU A 319 18.30 -5.44 -4.88
C GLU A 319 17.28 -4.46 -4.29
N LEU A 320 17.58 -3.88 -3.13
CA LEU A 320 16.74 -2.83 -2.53
C LEU A 320 16.53 -1.66 -3.48
N LYS A 321 17.58 -1.28 -4.21
CA LYS A 321 17.56 -0.20 -5.19
C LYS A 321 16.54 -0.44 -6.30
N ASP A 322 16.47 -1.65 -6.85
CA ASP A 322 15.54 -2.00 -7.93
C ASP A 322 14.07 -1.89 -7.51
N ALA A 323 13.79 -2.00 -6.20
CA ALA A 323 12.44 -1.92 -5.68
C ALA A 323 11.92 -0.48 -5.55
N VAL A 324 12.82 0.50 -5.36
CA VAL A 324 12.48 1.90 -5.02
C VAL A 324 12.88 2.91 -6.09
N ASP A 325 13.62 2.49 -7.11
CA ASP A 325 14.12 3.37 -8.18
C ASP A 325 12.97 3.90 -9.08
N LYS A 326 11.95 3.08 -9.33
CA LYS A 326 10.80 3.45 -10.15
C LYS A 326 9.52 2.93 -9.52
N MET A 327 8.50 3.78 -9.47
CA MET A 327 7.15 3.38 -9.09
C MET A 327 6.56 2.39 -10.09
N ARG A 328 5.88 1.37 -9.59
CA ARG A 328 5.11 0.42 -10.39
C ARG A 328 3.71 0.96 -10.66
N GLU A 329 3.55 1.54 -11.83
CA GLU A 329 2.25 1.95 -12.36
C GLU A 329 1.43 0.74 -12.83
N LEU A 330 0.11 0.93 -12.98
CA LEU A 330 -0.79 -0.06 -13.56
C LEU A 330 -0.33 -0.40 -14.98
N ASP A 331 -0.19 -1.70 -15.25
CA ASP A 331 0.21 -2.17 -16.58
C ASP A 331 -0.89 -1.94 -17.61
N ASP A 332 -0.49 -1.48 -18.79
CA ASP A 332 -1.39 -1.19 -19.91
C ASP A 332 -2.21 -2.43 -20.30
N SER A 333 -1.61 -3.63 -20.36
CA SER A 333 -2.36 -4.82 -20.73
C SER A 333 -3.39 -5.21 -19.68
N PHE A 334 -3.07 -5.02 -18.40
CA PHE A 334 -4.01 -5.27 -17.31
C PHE A 334 -5.17 -4.27 -17.33
N PHE A 335 -4.89 -3.00 -17.66
CA PHE A 335 -5.95 -2.02 -17.89
C PHE A 335 -6.86 -2.42 -19.05
N GLU A 336 -6.31 -2.84 -20.19
CA GLU A 336 -7.11 -3.26 -21.35
C GLU A 336 -7.99 -4.48 -21.05
N GLU A 337 -7.48 -5.46 -20.28
CA GLU A 337 -8.29 -6.59 -19.79
C GLU A 337 -9.49 -6.13 -18.97
N ALA A 338 -9.29 -5.17 -18.06
CA ALA A 338 -10.37 -4.58 -17.27
C ALA A 338 -11.32 -3.73 -18.13
N ALA A 339 -10.78 -3.02 -19.12
CA ALA A 339 -11.52 -2.12 -20.00
C ALA A 339 -12.41 -2.84 -21.02
N GLU A 340 -12.23 -4.15 -21.25
CA GLU A 340 -13.12 -4.94 -22.11
C GLU A 340 -14.58 -4.85 -21.66
N PHE A 341 -14.81 -4.76 -20.34
CA PHE A 341 -16.15 -4.60 -19.77
C PHE A 341 -16.74 -3.19 -19.95
N LEU A 342 -15.97 -2.22 -20.48
CA LEU A 342 -16.45 -0.87 -20.76
C LEU A 342 -17.00 -0.70 -22.20
N LYS A 343 -16.82 -1.70 -23.07
CA LYS A 343 -17.11 -1.61 -24.51
C LYS A 343 -18.58 -1.72 -24.88
#